data_AF-A0A2G9NJB6-F1
#
_entry.id   AF-A0A2G9NJB6-F1
#
_cell.length_a   1.000
_cell.length_b   1.000
_cell.length_c   1.000
_cell.angle_alpha   90.00
_cell.angle_beta   90.00
_cell.angle_gamma   90.00
#
_symmetry.space_group_name_H-M   'P 1'
#
loop_
_entity.id
_entity.type
_entity.pdbx_description
1 polymer ?
#
loop_
_entity_poly.entity_id
_entity_poly.type
_entity_poly.pdbx_seq_one_letter_code
_entity_poly.pdbx_strand_id
1 'polypeptide(L)'
;MVKKEVKKQVRRNPAPLSLPISTSIFFIIAMTFYYKLDQKTGAGFGLREIVFSLVIAILLFFFFIWLIILIRKNSYLGIAVSLGIVTLLDYSVLMRFRGPNTTIFLLIFSTFYIIYTIYLFFRIRKDSKKQEYEYDDKI
;
A
#
# COMPACT_ATOMS: atom_id res chain seq x y z
N MET A 1 -17.18 -25.45 22.10
CA MET A 1 -15.97 -24.63 22.36
C MET A 1 -15.19 -24.28 21.09
N VAL A 2 -15.15 -25.14 20.06
CA VAL A 2 -14.41 -24.96 18.79
C VAL A 2 -14.68 -23.62 18.06
N LYS A 3 -15.94 -23.15 18.00
CA LYS A 3 -16.31 -21.87 17.34
C LYS A 3 -15.57 -20.63 17.86
N LYS A 4 -15.18 -20.59 19.15
CA LYS A 4 -14.48 -19.44 19.74
C LYS A 4 -12.99 -19.43 19.41
N GLU A 5 -12.38 -20.60 19.21
CA GLU A 5 -10.94 -20.70 18.93
C GLU A 5 -10.61 -20.41 17.46
N VAL A 6 -11.45 -20.90 16.53
CA VAL A 6 -11.32 -20.58 15.09
C VAL A 6 -11.43 -19.06 14.87
N LYS A 7 -12.40 -18.39 15.50
CA LYS A 7 -12.51 -16.91 15.47
C LYS A 7 -11.31 -16.17 16.07
N LYS A 8 -10.56 -16.79 16.99
CA LYS A 8 -9.39 -16.19 17.64
C LYS A 8 -8.15 -16.26 16.76
N GLN A 9 -7.99 -17.32 15.96
CA GLN A 9 -6.91 -17.42 14.96
C GLN A 9 -7.08 -16.40 13.82
N VAL A 10 -8.32 -16.08 13.40
CA VAL A 10 -8.62 -15.03 12.40
C VAL A 10 -8.04 -13.65 12.77
N ARG A 11 -7.89 -13.35 14.07
CA ARG A 11 -7.37 -12.06 14.55
C ARG A 11 -5.85 -12.01 14.71
N ARG A 12 -5.14 -13.14 14.62
CA ARG A 12 -3.69 -13.22 14.91
C ARG A 12 -2.84 -13.43 13.66
N ASN A 13 -3.28 -12.98 12.48
CA ASN A 13 -2.37 -12.92 11.36
C ASN A 13 -1.54 -11.62 11.51
N PRO A 14 -0.26 -11.69 11.92
CA PRO A 14 0.59 -10.50 12.03
C PRO A 14 0.62 -9.75 10.69
N ALA A 15 0.95 -8.46 10.73
CA ALA A 15 1.10 -7.67 9.50
C ALA A 15 1.99 -8.47 8.52
N PRO A 16 1.53 -8.71 7.29
CA PRO A 16 2.25 -9.56 6.38
C PRO A 16 3.64 -8.98 6.14
N LEU A 17 4.70 -9.81 6.08
CA LEU A 17 6.07 -9.38 5.74
C LEU A 17 6.14 -8.54 4.47
N SER A 18 5.17 -8.69 3.56
CA SER A 18 5.02 -7.86 2.37
C SER A 18 4.75 -6.38 2.66
N LEU A 19 4.23 -6.02 3.84
CA LEU A 19 3.90 -4.64 4.21
C LEU A 19 5.15 -3.80 4.48
N PRO A 20 6.07 -4.15 5.40
CA PRO A 20 7.29 -3.39 5.59
C PRO A 20 8.17 -3.36 4.33
N ILE A 21 8.20 -4.46 3.55
CA ILE A 21 8.93 -4.50 2.28
C ILE A 21 8.36 -3.45 1.31
N SER A 22 7.05 -3.41 1.10
CA SER A 22 6.41 -2.43 0.22
C SER A 22 6.64 -1.00 0.70
N THR A 23 6.52 -0.73 2.01
CA THR A 23 6.78 0.60 2.56
C THR A 23 8.24 1.04 2.33
N SER A 24 9.21 0.14 2.51
CA SER A 24 10.62 0.43 2.21
C SER A 24 10.83 0.75 0.73
N ILE A 25 10.17 0.03 -0.18
CA ILE A 25 10.22 0.32 -1.62
C ILE A 25 9.66 1.73 -1.90
N PHE A 26 8.51 2.08 -1.32
CA PHE A 26 7.93 3.42 -1.49
C PHE A 26 8.80 4.54 -0.89
N PHE A 27 9.49 4.28 0.21
CA PHE A 27 10.47 5.21 0.77
C PHE A 27 11.63 5.46 -0.21
N ILE A 28 12.20 4.41 -0.80
CA ILE A 28 13.28 4.53 -1.80
C ILE A 28 12.79 5.29 -3.03
N ILE A 29 11.56 5.02 -3.48
CA ILE A 29 10.93 5.72 -4.60
C ILE A 29 10.78 7.21 -4.28
N ALA A 30 10.27 7.57 -3.10
CA ALA A 30 10.13 8.96 -2.66
C ALA A 30 11.50 9.68 -2.57
N MET A 31 12.52 9.02 -1.99
CA MET A 31 13.88 9.56 -1.94
C MET A 31 14.45 9.84 -3.32
N THR A 32 14.26 8.89 -4.26
CA THR A 32 14.70 9.06 -5.65
C THR A 32 14.00 10.24 -6.33
N PHE A 33 12.71 10.46 -6.03
CA PHE A 33 11.97 11.60 -6.55
C PHE A 33 12.54 12.94 -6.05
N TYR A 34 12.74 13.09 -4.74
CA TYR A 34 13.33 14.31 -4.20
C TYR A 34 14.75 14.53 -4.69
N TYR A 35 15.55 13.47 -4.84
CA TYR A 35 16.88 13.56 -5.41
C TYR A 35 16.85 14.08 -6.87
N LYS A 36 15.95 13.57 -7.71
CA LYS A 36 15.78 14.08 -9.09
C LYS A 36 15.21 15.50 -9.13
N LEU A 37 14.36 15.85 -8.16
CA LEU A 37 13.80 17.18 -8.04
C LEU A 37 14.89 18.20 -7.68
N ASP A 38 15.80 17.83 -6.78
CA ASP A 38 16.97 18.64 -6.43
C ASP A 38 17.85 18.92 -7.65
N GLN A 39 18.22 17.87 -8.41
CA GLN A 39 19.02 18.05 -9.64
C GLN A 39 18.41 19.05 -10.65
N LYS A 40 17.08 19.21 -10.65
CA LYS A 40 16.36 20.13 -11.53
C LYS A 40 16.21 21.53 -10.97
N THR A 41 16.15 21.67 -9.65
CA THR A 41 15.83 22.94 -8.97
C THR A 41 17.04 23.60 -8.32
N GLY A 42 18.11 22.85 -8.07
CA GLY A 42 19.31 23.33 -7.37
C GLY A 42 19.04 23.72 -5.92
N ALA A 43 17.93 23.28 -5.33
CA ALA A 43 17.48 23.69 -3.99
C ALA A 43 18.36 23.10 -2.85
N GLY A 44 19.19 22.11 -3.16
CA GLY A 44 20.02 21.35 -2.24
C GLY A 44 19.26 20.16 -1.67
N PHE A 45 19.72 18.93 -1.97
CA PHE A 45 19.24 17.72 -1.30
C PHE A 45 19.83 17.61 0.10
N GLY A 46 18.99 17.49 1.13
CA GLY A 46 19.46 17.39 2.51
C GLY A 46 18.47 16.74 3.47
N LEU A 47 18.59 17.12 4.74
CA LEU A 47 17.80 16.55 5.83
C LEU A 47 16.29 16.77 5.66
N ARG A 48 15.87 17.86 5.02
CA ARG A 48 14.45 18.19 4.84
C ARG A 48 13.77 17.17 3.94
N GLU A 49 14.39 16.82 2.82
CA GLU A 49 13.87 15.87 1.83
C GLU A 49 13.80 14.46 2.41
N ILE A 50 14.79 14.09 3.22
CA ILE A 50 14.81 12.81 3.94
C ILE A 50 13.64 12.73 4.93
N VAL A 51 13.44 13.78 5.74
CA VAL A 51 12.35 13.84 6.71
C VAL A 51 10.99 13.81 6.00
N PHE A 52 10.80 14.56 4.91
CA PHE A 52 9.58 14.49 4.12
C PHE A 52 9.33 13.10 3.53
N SER A 53 10.37 12.46 2.99
CA SER A 53 10.26 11.09 2.47
C SER A 53 9.86 10.10 3.55
N LEU A 54 10.41 10.26 4.76
CA LEU A 54 10.07 9.43 5.91
C LEU A 54 8.61 9.62 6.34
N VAL A 55 8.15 10.87 6.44
CA VAL A 55 6.74 11.19 6.77
C VAL A 55 5.80 10.58 5.75
N ILE A 56 6.11 10.69 4.46
CA ILE A 56 5.32 10.07 3.38
C ILE A 56 5.28 8.55 3.53
N ALA A 57 6.43 7.91 3.81
CA ALA A 57 6.50 6.46 4.00
C ALA A 57 5.65 5.99 5.19
N ILE A 58 5.67 6.73 6.30
CA ILE A 58 4.84 6.45 7.48
C ILE A 58 3.35 6.60 7.15
N LEU A 59 2.96 7.67 6.46
CA LEU A 59 1.58 7.87 6.02
C LEU A 59 1.12 6.73 5.10
N LEU A 60 1.95 6.32 4.14
CA LEU A 60 1.67 5.18 3.27
C LEU A 60 1.56 3.86 4.05
N PHE A 61 2.40 3.65 5.07
CA PHE A 61 2.32 2.47 5.94
C PHE A 61 0.95 2.38 6.62
N PHE A 62 0.48 3.45 7.25
CA PHE A 62 -0.84 3.49 7.87
C PHE A 62 -1.96 3.34 6.85
N PHE A 63 -1.80 3.94 5.67
CA PHE A 63 -2.74 3.80 4.57
C PHE A 63 -2.87 2.34 4.10
N PHE A 64 -1.75 1.62 3.94
CA PHE A 64 -1.77 0.19 3.60
C PHE A 64 -2.42 -0.67 4.69
N ILE A 65 -2.18 -0.37 5.97
CA ILE A 65 -2.84 -1.06 7.08
C ILE A 65 -4.36 -0.86 6.99
N TRP A 66 -4.80 0.38 6.79
CA TRP A 66 -6.21 0.71 6.66
C TRP A 66 -6.85 -0.01 5.46
N LEU A 67 -6.15 -0.06 4.33
CA LEU A 67 -6.57 -0.77 3.12
C LEU A 67 -6.70 -2.27 3.35
N ILE A 68 -5.76 -2.91 4.07
CA ILE A 68 -5.85 -4.32 4.43
C ILE A 68 -7.10 -4.60 5.28
N ILE A 69 -7.38 -3.73 6.25
CA ILE A 69 -8.59 -3.85 7.09
C ILE A 69 -9.84 -3.74 6.23
N LEU A 70 -9.86 -2.82 5.26
CA LEU A 70 -10.98 -2.62 4.36
C LEU A 70 -11.19 -3.83 3.44
N ILE A 71 -10.14 -4.34 2.80
CA ILE A 71 -10.19 -5.53 1.92
C ILE A 71 -10.61 -6.77 2.70
N ARG A 72 -10.17 -6.95 3.95
CA ARG A 72 -10.62 -8.06 4.79
C ARG A 72 -12.11 -8.01 5.13
N LYS A 73 -12.70 -6.81 5.24
CA LYS A 73 -14.13 -6.64 5.49
C LYS A 73 -14.96 -6.81 4.23
N ASN A 74 -14.53 -6.18 3.13
CA ASN A 74 -15.18 -6.29 1.83
C ASN A 74 -14.12 -6.09 0.74
N SER A 75 -13.73 -7.20 0.11
CA SER A 75 -12.59 -7.22 -0.82
C SER A 75 -12.81 -6.32 -2.04
N TYR A 76 -14.03 -6.28 -2.57
CA TYR A 76 -14.37 -5.46 -3.75
C TYR A 76 -14.42 -3.98 -3.42
N LEU A 77 -15.07 -3.61 -2.30
CA LEU A 77 -15.11 -2.24 -1.82
C LEU A 77 -13.69 -1.75 -1.50
N GLY A 78 -12.88 -2.61 -0.88
CA GLY A 78 -11.49 -2.31 -0.55
C GLY A 78 -10.64 -1.97 -1.77
N ILE A 79 -10.73 -2.77 -2.85
CA ILE A 79 -10.07 -2.44 -4.12
C ILE A 79 -10.60 -1.12 -4.70
N ALA A 80 -11.93 -0.98 -4.82
CA ALA A 80 -12.51 0.19 -5.47
C ALA A 80 -12.10 1.50 -4.77
N VAL A 81 -12.15 1.52 -3.44
CA VAL A 81 -11.70 2.66 -2.63
C VAL A 81 -10.21 2.89 -2.79
N SER A 82 -9.40 1.83 -2.78
CA SER A 82 -7.95 1.95 -2.92
C SER A 82 -7.50 2.52 -4.26
N LEU A 83 -8.15 2.13 -5.36
CA LEU A 83 -7.90 2.64 -6.70
C LEU A 83 -8.37 4.09 -6.80
N GLY A 84 -9.55 4.40 -6.27
CA GLY A 84 -10.05 5.78 -6.23
C GLY A 84 -9.12 6.74 -5.51
N ILE A 85 -8.58 6.34 -4.35
CA ILE A 85 -7.65 7.17 -3.58
C ILE A 85 -6.33 7.37 -4.31
N VAL A 86 -5.75 6.32 -4.91
CA VAL A 86 -4.50 6.48 -5.68
C VAL A 86 -4.69 7.36 -6.90
N THR A 87 -5.79 7.21 -7.65
CA THR A 87 -6.09 8.11 -8.77
C THR A 87 -6.25 9.56 -8.31
N LEU A 88 -6.88 9.80 -7.15
CA LEU A 88 -7.01 11.14 -6.57
C LEU A 88 -5.65 11.72 -6.14
N LEU A 89 -4.77 10.90 -5.57
CA LEU A 89 -3.41 11.30 -5.19
C LEU A 89 -2.57 11.64 -6.42
N ASP A 90 -2.57 10.78 -7.43
CA ASP A 90 -1.87 11.00 -8.70
C ASP A 90 -2.33 12.30 -9.35
N TYR A 91 -3.66 12.51 -9.41
CA TYR A 91 -4.25 13.73 -9.94
C TYR A 91 -3.82 14.97 -9.15
N SER A 92 -3.81 14.89 -7.82
CA SER A 92 -3.40 16.00 -6.95
C SER A 92 -1.92 16.36 -7.16
N VAL A 93 -1.06 15.37 -7.34
CA VAL A 93 0.37 15.58 -7.62
C VAL A 93 0.56 16.16 -9.02
N LEU A 94 -0.12 15.64 -10.04
CA LEU A 94 -0.05 16.16 -11.42
C LEU A 94 -0.57 17.60 -11.54
N MET A 95 -1.57 17.98 -10.75
CA MET A 95 -2.07 19.35 -10.72
C MET A 95 -1.02 20.33 -10.21
N ARG A 96 -0.18 19.92 -9.24
CA ARG A 96 0.81 20.79 -8.62
C ARG A 96 2.19 20.72 -9.27
N PHE A 97 2.62 19.55 -9.71
CA PHE A 97 3.95 19.30 -10.25
C PHE A 97 3.86 18.72 -11.65
N ARG A 98 3.70 19.59 -12.66
CA ARG A 98 3.66 19.17 -14.06
C ARG A 98 5.07 19.00 -14.61
N GLY A 99 5.38 17.81 -15.11
CA GLY A 99 6.64 17.54 -15.79
C GLY A 99 6.85 16.05 -16.07
N PRO A 100 7.72 15.71 -17.04
CA PRO A 100 7.97 14.33 -17.44
C PRO A 100 8.49 13.47 -16.29
N ASN A 101 9.31 14.04 -15.40
CA ASN A 101 9.82 13.34 -14.21
C ASN A 101 8.70 12.97 -13.23
N THR A 102 7.75 13.88 -12.99
CA THR A 102 6.60 13.60 -12.13
C THR A 102 5.70 12.54 -12.74
N THR A 103 5.44 12.62 -14.05
CA THR A 103 4.62 11.63 -14.75
C THR A 103 5.24 10.23 -14.69
N ILE A 104 6.56 10.11 -14.94
CA ILE A 104 7.28 8.84 -14.84
C ILE A 104 7.24 8.31 -13.40
N PHE A 105 7.45 9.19 -12.41
CA PHE A 105 7.38 8.83 -11.00
C PHE A 105 6.00 8.26 -10.62
N LEU A 106 4.93 8.95 -11.00
CA LEU A 106 3.56 8.51 -10.72
C LEU A 106 3.22 7.22 -11.46
N LEU A 107 3.67 7.05 -12.71
CA LEU A 107 3.48 5.80 -13.44
C LEU A 107 4.14 4.62 -12.72
N ILE A 108 5.39 4.78 -12.27
CA ILE A 108 6.09 3.73 -11.52
C ILE A 108 5.36 3.46 -10.19
N PHE A 109 5.04 4.52 -9.44
CA PHE A 109 4.34 4.43 -8.16
C PHE A 109 3.01 3.69 -8.30
N SER A 110 2.15 4.10 -9.23
CA SER A 110 0.82 3.54 -9.43
C SER A 110 0.87 2.12 -9.99
N THR A 111 1.84 1.82 -10.86
CA THR A 111 2.06 0.44 -11.32
C THR A 111 2.41 -0.49 -10.15
N PHE A 112 3.38 -0.11 -9.31
CA PHE A 112 3.75 -0.88 -8.12
C PHE A 112 2.57 -1.03 -7.15
N TYR A 113 1.82 0.05 -6.94
CA TYR A 113 0.66 0.04 -6.05
C TYR A 113 -0.45 -0.88 -6.55
N ILE A 114 -0.79 -0.85 -7.84
CA ILE A 114 -1.82 -1.70 -8.43
C ILE A 114 -1.42 -3.16 -8.32
N ILE A 115 -0.17 -3.51 -8.68
CA ILE A 115 0.34 -4.88 -8.56
C ILE A 115 0.23 -5.37 -7.11
N TYR A 116 0.66 -4.55 -6.15
CA TYR A 116 0.58 -4.89 -4.73
C TYR A 116 -0.85 -5.10 -4.26
N THR A 117 -1.77 -4.22 -4.65
CA THR A 117 -3.18 -4.28 -4.26
C THR A 117 -3.87 -5.52 -4.81
N ILE A 118 -3.61 -5.85 -6.09
CA ILE A 118 -4.11 -7.08 -6.73
C ILE A 118 -3.56 -8.32 -6.01
N TYR A 119 -2.26 -8.37 -5.75
CA TYR A 119 -1.63 -9.45 -4.99
C TYR A 119 -2.30 -9.64 -3.61
N LEU A 120 -2.52 -8.52 -2.91
CA LEU A 120 -3.11 -8.53 -1.57
C LEU A 120 -4.57 -9.04 -1.60
N PHE A 121 -5.34 -8.66 -2.61
CA PHE A 121 -6.69 -9.15 -2.83
C PHE A 121 -6.73 -10.68 -3.02
N PHE A 122 -5.90 -11.22 -3.92
CA PHE A 122 -5.88 -12.66 -4.18
C PHE A 122 -5.43 -13.45 -2.95
N ARG A 123 -4.44 -12.94 -2.22
CA ARG A 123 -3.98 -13.56 -0.98
C ARG A 123 -5.08 -13.64 0.07
N ILE A 124 -5.75 -12.52 0.36
CA ILE A 124 -6.81 -12.48 1.37
C ILE A 124 -7.97 -13.41 0.97
N ARG A 125 -8.34 -13.44 -0.32
CA ARG A 125 -9.41 -14.33 -0.81
C ARG A 125 -9.03 -15.81 -0.69
N LYS A 126 -7.77 -16.17 -0.94
CA LYS A 126 -7.26 -17.55 -0.77
C LYS A 126 -7.30 -17.97 0.70
N ASP A 127 -6.90 -17.08 1.60
CA ASP A 127 -6.94 -17.32 3.05
C ASP A 127 -8.37 -17.53 3.54
N SER A 128 -9.34 -16.73 3.07
CA SER A 128 -10.77 -16.90 3.41
C SER A 128 -11.32 -18.26 2.96
N LYS A 129 -11.01 -18.70 1.73
CA LYS A 129 -11.46 -20.01 1.22
C LYS A 129 -10.88 -21.18 2.03
N LYS A 130 -9.58 -21.13 2.35
CA LYS A 130 -8.92 -22.20 3.11
C LYS A 130 -9.56 -22.41 4.49
N GLN A 131 -10.01 -21.33 5.12
CA GLN A 131 -10.70 -21.38 6.42
C GLN A 131 -12.11 -21.98 6.33
N GLU A 132 -12.80 -21.79 5.20
CA GLU A 132 -14.12 -22.39 4.95
C GLU A 132 -14.01 -23.91 4.82
N TYR A 133 -13.05 -24.41 4.04
CA TYR A 133 -12.78 -25.85 3.91
C TYR A 133 -12.38 -26.51 5.24
N GLU A 134 -11.49 -25.87 6.03
CA GLU A 134 -11.04 -26.43 7.31
C GLU A 134 -12.16 -26.44 8.38
N TYR A 135 -13.23 -25.67 8.18
CA TYR A 135 -14.42 -25.70 9.03
C TYR A 135 -15.36 -26.83 8.62
N ASP A 136 -15.59 -27.01 7.32
CA ASP A 136 -16.44 -28.09 6.79
C ASP A 136 -15.84 -29.47 7.07
N ASP A 137 -14.51 -29.65 7.00
CA ASP A 137 -13.84 -30.92 7.34
C ASP A 137 -13.91 -31.28 8.84
N LYS A 138 -14.34 -30.35 9.71
CA LYS A 138 -14.44 -30.55 11.17
C LYS A 138 -15.89 -30.80 11.65
N ILE A 139 -16.86 -30.86 10.74
CA ILE A 139 -18.27 -31.19 11.02
C ILE A 139 -18.53 -32.65 10.63
#